data_AF-B5IL92-F1
#
_entry.id   AF-B5IL92-F1
#
_cell.length_a   1.000
_cell.length_b   1.000
_cell.length_c   1.000
_cell.angle_alpha   90.00
_cell.angle_beta   90.00
_cell.angle_gamma   90.00
#
_symmetry.space_group_name_H-M   'P 1'
#
loop_
_entity.id
_entity.type
_entity.pdbx_description
1 polymer ?
#
loop_
_entity_poly.entity_id
_entity_poly.type
_entity_poly.pdbx_seq_one_letter_code
_entity_poly.pdbx_strand_id
1 'polypeptide(L)' 'MDERHARLAELRRQLADLSAKGRATAPGSPEQEAALTEWGEKLGQVLALADELEG' A
#
# COMPACT_ATOMS: atom_id res chain seq x y z
N MET A 1 -13.21 -8.33 -16.32
CA MET A 1 -12.79 -7.87 -14.99
C MET A 1 -12.69 -6.35 -15.08
N ASP A 2 -13.32 -5.60 -14.18
CA ASP A 2 -13.26 -4.13 -14.21
C ASP A 2 -11.83 -3.67 -13.88
N GLU A 3 -11.25 -2.83 -14.75
CA GLU A 3 -9.87 -2.34 -14.64
C GLU A 3 -9.62 -1.64 -13.31
N ARG A 4 -10.62 -0.94 -12.76
CA ARG A 4 -10.52 -0.27 -11.45
C ARG A 4 -10.46 -1.27 -10.31
N HIS A 5 -11.24 -2.35 -10.38
CA HIS A 5 -11.20 -3.43 -9.40
C HIS A 5 -9.85 -4.19 -9.46
N ALA A 6 -9.32 -4.42 -10.65
CA ALA A 6 -7.98 -5.01 -10.83
C ALA A 6 -6.88 -4.09 -10.27
N ARG A 7 -7.00 -2.78 -10.49
CA ARG A 7 -6.09 -1.79 -9.93
C ARG A 7 -6.15 -1.73 -8.41
N LEU A 8 -7.33 -1.81 -7.81
CA LEU A 8 -7.50 -1.86 -6.36
C LEU A 8 -6.87 -3.13 -5.76
N ALA A 9 -7.07 -4.29 -6.40
CA ALA A 9 -6.44 -5.53 -5.97
C ALA A 9 -4.90 -5.44 -6.02
N GLU A 10 -4.36 -4.84 -7.07
CA GLU A 10 -2.92 -4.64 -7.22
C GLU A 10 -2.34 -3.70 -6.15
N LEU A 11 -3.02 -2.59 -5.86
CA LEU A 11 -2.58 -1.66 -4.82
C LEU A 11 -2.61 -2.32 -3.42
N ARG A 12 -3.63 -3.14 -3.14
CA ARG A 12 -3.72 -3.92 -1.89
C ARG A 12 -2.56 -4.93 -1.76
N ARG A 13 -2.18 -5.58 -2.88
CA ARG A 13 -1.00 -6.47 -2.91
C ARG A 13 0.29 -5.71 -2.60
N GLN A 14 0.50 -4.56 -3.22
CA GLN A 14 1.66 -3.71 -2.97
C GLN A 14 1.76 -3.26 -1.50
N LEU A 15 0.63 -2.91 -0.87
CA LEU A 15 0.58 -2.60 0.57
C LEU A 15 0.99 -3.78 1.44
N ALA A 16 0.54 -4.99 1.10
CA ALA A 16 0.90 -6.19 1.84
C ALA A 16 2.41 -6.47 1.75
N ASP A 17 2.99 -6.31 0.57
CA ASP A 17 4.43 -6.48 0.33
C ASP A 17 5.25 -5.43 1.10
N LEU A 18 4.83 -4.15 1.08
CA LEU A 18 5.47 -3.08 1.86
C LEU A 18 5.36 -3.32 3.36
N SER A 19 4.22 -3.82 3.83
CA SER A 19 4.03 -4.19 5.23
C SER A 19 4.96 -5.34 5.64
N ALA A 20 5.16 -6.33 4.76
CA ALA A 20 6.10 -7.42 5.02
C ALA A 20 7.55 -6.92 5.05
N LYS A 21 7.92 -6.04 4.11
CA LYS A 21 9.25 -5.41 4.04
C LYS A 21 9.54 -4.58 5.30
N GLY A 22 8.62 -3.70 5.71
CA GLY A 22 8.78 -2.86 6.91
C GLY A 22 8.84 -3.66 8.23
N ARG A 23 8.23 -4.86 8.27
CA ARG A 23 8.37 -5.80 9.41
C ARG A 23 9.69 -6.56 9.40
N ALA A 24 10.29 -6.77 8.22
CA ALA A 24 11.57 -7.45 8.06
C ALA A 24 12.77 -6.52 8.27
N THR A 25 12.58 -5.20 8.16
CA THR A 25 13.61 -4.19 8.45
C THR A 25 13.79 -3.98 9.95
N ALA A 26 15.00 -3.58 10.35
CA ALA A 26 15.29 -3.28 11.75
C ALA A 26 14.47 -2.07 12.23
N PRO A 27 13.90 -2.11 13.46
CA PRO A 27 13.17 -0.98 14.02
C PRO A 27 14.01 0.30 14.07
N GLY A 28 13.47 1.41 13.56
CA GLY A 28 14.15 2.70 13.51
C GLY A 28 15.26 2.81 12.47
N SER A 29 15.39 1.85 11.55
CA SER A 29 16.34 1.96 10.45
C SER A 29 15.81 2.88 9.35
N PRO A 30 16.69 3.55 8.58
CA PRO A 30 16.28 4.35 7.42
C PRO A 30 15.44 3.56 6.41
N GLU A 31 15.72 2.27 6.26
CA GLU A 31 14.95 1.36 5.38
C GLU A 31 13.54 1.11 5.91
N GLN A 32 13.36 1.04 7.24
CA GLN A 32 12.03 0.95 7.83
C GLN A 32 11.25 2.25 7.63
N GLU A 33 11.89 3.41 7.86
CA GLU A 33 11.26 4.72 7.65
C GLU A 33 10.85 4.93 6.19
N ALA A 34 11.71 4.52 5.24
CA ALA A 34 11.40 4.54 3.82
C ALA A 34 10.20 3.63 3.49
N ALA A 35 10.18 2.40 4.04
CA ALA A 35 9.07 1.47 3.83
C ALA A 35 7.75 2.01 4.43
N LEU A 36 7.79 2.65 5.60
CA LEU A 36 6.61 3.27 6.22
C LEU A 36 6.10 4.48 5.41
N THR A 37 7.01 5.29 4.87
CA THR A 37 6.65 6.42 4.00
C THR A 37 5.95 5.94 2.73
N GLU A 38 6.55 4.97 2.02
CA GLU A 38 5.98 4.36 0.82
C GLU A 38 4.63 3.67 1.12
N TRP A 39 4.52 3.02 2.27
CA TRP A 39 3.28 2.40 2.73
C TRP A 39 2.15 3.42 2.92
N GLY A 40 2.45 4.58 3.53
CA GLY A 40 1.47 5.66 3.72
C GLY A 40 0.92 6.19 2.41
N GLU A 41 1.80 6.44 1.42
CA GLU A 41 1.40 6.88 0.08
C GLU A 41 0.50 5.85 -0.62
N LYS A 42 0.87 4.56 -0.53
CA LYS A 42 0.08 3.48 -1.13
C LYS A 42 -1.26 3.26 -0.44
N LEU A 43 -1.32 3.45 0.87
CA LEU A 43 -2.58 3.38 1.61
C LEU A 43 -3.53 4.48 1.13
N GLY A 44 -3.05 5.71 0.96
CA GLY A 44 -3.85 6.80 0.42
C GLY A 44 -4.44 6.49 -0.96
N GLN A 45 -3.65 5.89 -1.85
CA GLN A 45 -4.12 5.45 -3.18
C GLN A 45 -5.20 4.36 -3.10
N VAL A 46 -5.07 3.40 -2.17
CA VAL A 46 -6.08 2.36 -1.96
C VAL A 46 -7.38 2.95 -1.45
N LEU A 47 -7.32 3.84 -0.46
CA LEU A 47 -8.51 4.45 0.12
C LEU A 47 -9.25 5.30 -0.92
N ALA A 48 -8.54 6.16 -1.65
CA ALA A 48 -9.14 6.99 -2.69
C ALA A 48 -9.85 6.15 -3.77
N LEU A 49 -9.19 5.08 -4.26
CA LEU A 49 -9.80 4.23 -5.29
C LEU A 49 -10.94 3.35 -4.74
N ALA A 50 -10.89 2.95 -3.47
CA ALA A 50 -11.98 2.23 -2.83
C ALA A 50 -13.21 3.14 -2.69
N ASP A 51 -13.03 4.38 -2.24
CA ASP A 51 -14.10 5.37 -2.12
C ASP A 51 -14.75 5.65 -3.50
N GLU A 52 -13.94 5.79 -4.56
CA GLU A 52 -14.43 5.95 -5.95
C GLU A 52 -15.22 4.75 -6.49
N LEU A 53 -15.04 3.55 -5.92
CA LEU A 53 -15.73 2.33 -6.32
C LEU A 53 -17.00 2.08 -5.51
N GLU A 54 -17.09 2.63 -4.30
CA GLU A 54 -18.26 2.54 -3.41
C GLU A 54 -19.28 3.67 -3.66
N GLY A 55 -18.85 4.81 -4.23
CA GLY A 55 -19.70 5.93 -4.65
C GLY A 55 -20.35 5.79 -6.02
#